data_AF-A0AB36JA87-F1
#
_entry.id   AF-A0AB36JA87-F1
#
_cell.length_a   1.000
_cell.length_b   1.000
_cell.length_c   1.000
_cell.angle_alpha   90.00
_cell.angle_beta   90.00
_cell.angle_gamma   90.00
#
_symmetry.space_group_name_H-M   'P 1'
#
loop_
_entity.id
_entity.type
_entity.pdbx_description
1 polymer ?
#
loop_
_entity_poly.entity_id
_entity_poly.type
_entity_poly.pdbx_seq_one_letter_code
_entity_poly.pdbx_strand_id
1 'polypeptide(L)'
;MKQNATLKFLFPVPKVFYPFPIHFLRIAAPEPSSKSISRILNSLQENNYMTIDDVVNTSPADLVKSRNFGEKGLIVLFILLKTISQKPELVLKTEILEQPLRGQVERLKRMPLVKNQLIELGIEI
;
A
#
# COMPACT_ATOMS: atom_id res chain seq x y z
N MET A 1 -15.05 -4.59 -22.07
CA MET A 1 -14.98 -5.04 -20.66
C MET A 1 -14.32 -3.94 -19.82
N LYS A 2 -14.79 -3.72 -18.59
CA LYS A 2 -14.54 -2.57 -17.69
C LYS A 2 -13.06 -2.37 -17.29
N GLN A 3 -12.16 -1.99 -18.20
CA GLN A 3 -10.74 -1.80 -17.88
C GLN A 3 -10.43 -0.47 -17.16
N ASN A 4 -11.40 0.44 -17.02
CA ASN A 4 -11.19 1.78 -16.44
C ASN A 4 -11.66 1.90 -14.98
N ALA A 5 -12.05 0.80 -14.33
CA ALA A 5 -12.44 0.87 -12.93
C ALA A 5 -11.20 1.07 -12.04
N THR A 6 -11.24 2.06 -11.15
CA THR A 6 -10.16 2.32 -10.20
C THR A 6 -10.00 1.16 -9.21
N LEU A 7 -8.77 0.87 -8.80
CA LEU A 7 -8.45 -0.26 -7.93
C LEU A 7 -9.23 -0.30 -6.62
N LYS A 8 -9.66 0.83 -6.05
CA LYS A 8 -10.48 0.89 -4.83
C LYS A 8 -11.82 0.15 -4.93
N PHE A 9 -12.33 -0.09 -6.14
CA PHE A 9 -13.53 -0.89 -6.35
C PHE A 9 -13.24 -2.39 -6.46
N LEU A 10 -11.97 -2.76 -6.64
CA LEU A 10 -11.50 -4.14 -6.71
C LEU A 10 -10.94 -4.61 -5.36
N PHE A 11 -10.35 -3.69 -4.60
CA PHE A 11 -9.72 -3.95 -3.31
C PHE A 11 -10.28 -2.98 -2.26
N PRO A 12 -11.05 -3.46 -1.28
CA PRO A 12 -11.59 -2.61 -0.22
C PRO A 12 -10.51 -2.31 0.83
N VAL A 13 -9.44 -1.61 0.42
CA VAL A 13 -8.39 -1.15 1.34
C VAL A 13 -9.01 -0.13 2.29
N PRO A 14 -8.91 -0.32 3.62
CA PRO A 14 -9.42 0.65 4.58
C PRO A 14 -8.83 2.05 4.36
N LYS A 15 -9.69 3.08 4.43
CA LYS A 15 -9.31 4.48 4.17
C LYS A 15 -8.16 4.97 5.06
N VAL A 16 -8.00 4.37 6.24
CA VAL A 16 -6.90 4.66 7.16
C VAL A 16 -5.52 4.50 6.54
N PHE A 17 -5.38 3.62 5.54
CA PHE A 17 -4.11 3.37 4.87
C PHE A 17 -3.85 4.28 3.69
N TYR A 18 -4.84 5.05 3.21
CA TYR A 18 -4.68 5.93 2.05
C TYR A 18 -3.51 6.91 2.19
N PRO A 19 -3.30 7.58 3.34
CA PRO A 19 -2.16 8.50 3.51
C PRO A 19 -0.81 7.79 3.72
N PHE A 20 -0.76 6.45 3.78
CA PHE A 20 0.49 5.74 4.03
C PHE A 20 1.36 5.73 2.76
N PRO A 21 2.69 5.87 2.90
CA PRO A 21 3.61 5.77 1.76
C PRO A 21 3.44 4.42 1.05
N ILE A 22 3.60 4.38 -0.28
CA ILE A 22 3.41 3.15 -1.04
C ILE A 22 4.32 2.01 -0.55
N HIS A 23 5.53 2.35 -0.07
CA HIS A 23 6.48 1.40 0.51
C HIS A 23 5.98 0.73 1.79
N PHE A 24 4.97 1.27 2.48
CA PHE A 24 4.31 0.60 3.59
C PHE A 24 3.76 -0.77 3.19
N LEU A 25 3.33 -0.95 1.94
CA LEU A 25 2.86 -2.25 1.41
C LEU A 25 3.90 -3.38 1.54
N ARG A 26 5.18 -3.06 1.78
CA ARG A 26 6.20 -4.07 2.09
C ARG A 26 5.83 -4.92 3.33
N ILE A 27 5.03 -4.39 4.25
CA ILE A 27 4.55 -5.12 5.42
C ILE A 27 3.61 -6.29 5.08
N ALA A 28 2.98 -6.20 3.90
CA ALA A 28 2.08 -7.19 3.36
C ALA A 28 2.79 -8.23 2.49
N ALA A 29 4.11 -8.15 2.37
CA ALA A 29 4.90 -9.11 1.64
C ALA A 29 4.91 -10.48 2.35
N PRO A 30 4.75 -11.61 1.62
CA PRO A 30 4.95 -12.94 2.19
C PRO A 30 6.39 -13.16 2.67
N GLU A 31 7.35 -12.46 2.05
CA GLU A 31 8.74 -12.39 2.51
C GLU A 31 9.23 -10.92 2.54
N PRO A 32 9.71 -10.40 3.69
CA PRO A 32 10.09 -9.00 3.85
C PRO A 32 11.22 -8.51 2.92
N SER A 33 12.01 -9.43 2.34
CA SER A 33 13.27 -9.14 1.64
C SER A 33 13.26 -9.40 0.13
N SER A 34 12.10 -9.64 -0.50
CA SER A 34 12.12 -9.95 -1.93
C SER A 34 12.53 -8.70 -2.74
N LYS A 35 13.68 -8.78 -3.42
CA LYS A 35 14.17 -7.75 -4.37
C LYS A 35 13.10 -7.38 -5.41
N SER A 36 12.21 -8.33 -5.72
CA SER A 36 11.06 -8.13 -6.61
C SER A 36 10.08 -7.07 -6.09
N ILE A 37 9.68 -7.15 -4.82
CA ILE A 37 8.74 -6.17 -4.22
C ILE A 37 9.36 -4.77 -4.19
N SER A 38 10.64 -4.66 -3.80
CA SER A 38 11.32 -3.36 -3.78
C SER A 38 11.35 -2.71 -5.17
N ARG A 39 11.62 -3.49 -6.22
CA ARG A 39 11.58 -3.00 -7.61
C ARG A 39 10.20 -2.49 -8.01
N ILE A 40 9.14 -3.19 -7.59
CA ILE A 40 7.75 -2.85 -7.92
C ILE A 40 7.33 -1.55 -7.22
N LEU A 41 7.61 -1.44 -5.91
CA LEU A 41 7.28 -0.25 -5.13
C LEU A 41 8.11 0.97 -5.58
N ASN A 42 9.39 0.76 -5.93
CA ASN A 42 10.22 1.82 -6.52
C ASN A 42 9.70 2.27 -7.88
N SER A 43 9.30 1.34 -8.74
CA SER A 43 8.69 1.69 -10.04
C SER A 43 7.41 2.50 -9.87
N LEU A 44 6.55 2.18 -8.89
CA LEU A 44 5.37 2.99 -8.58
C LEU A 44 5.77 4.41 -8.14
N GLN A 45 6.72 4.53 -7.21
CA GLN A 45 7.19 5.83 -6.74
C GLN A 45 7.84 6.66 -7.86
N GLU A 46 8.64 6.04 -8.75
CA GLU A 46 9.24 6.68 -9.92
C GLU A 46 8.19 7.24 -10.91
N ASN A 47 6.96 6.72 -10.86
CA ASN A 47 5.82 7.20 -11.64
C ASN A 47 4.86 8.08 -10.80
N ASN A 48 5.33 8.65 -9.69
CA ASN A 48 4.60 9.55 -8.79
C ASN A 48 3.44 8.93 -8.01
N TYR A 49 3.38 7.60 -7.89
CA TYR A 49 2.47 6.94 -6.95
C TYR A 49 3.15 6.86 -5.57
N MET A 50 3.05 7.93 -4.79
CA MET A 50 3.78 8.10 -3.53
C MET A 50 3.07 7.45 -2.34
N THR A 51 1.75 7.37 -2.41
CA THR A 51 0.86 6.89 -1.34
C THR A 51 -0.02 5.75 -1.84
N ILE A 52 -0.67 5.06 -0.89
CA ILE A 52 -1.69 4.07 -1.23
C ILE A 52 -2.89 4.74 -1.93
N ASP A 53 -3.24 5.97 -1.57
CA ASP A 53 -4.32 6.74 -2.22
C ASP A 53 -4.09 6.90 -3.74
N ASP A 54 -2.86 7.29 -4.12
CA ASP A 54 -2.49 7.48 -5.53
C ASP A 54 -2.72 6.20 -6.35
N VAL A 55 -2.40 5.05 -5.76
CA VAL A 55 -2.55 3.75 -6.42
C VAL A 55 -3.99 3.28 -6.47
N VAL A 56 -4.73 3.36 -5.35
CA VAL A 56 -6.10 2.82 -5.30
C VAL A 56 -7.08 3.64 -6.14
N ASN A 57 -6.77 4.91 -6.41
CA ASN A 57 -7.55 5.76 -7.32
C ASN A 57 -7.12 5.65 -8.79
N THR A 58 -6.19 4.78 -9.13
CA THR A 58 -5.73 4.55 -10.51
C THR A 58 -6.35 3.27 -11.08
N SER A 59 -6.47 3.18 -12.41
CA SER A 59 -6.94 1.96 -13.09
C SER A 59 -5.79 0.96 -13.30
N PRO A 60 -6.05 -0.36 -13.37
CA PRO A 60 -5.03 -1.33 -13.73
C PRO A 60 -4.36 -1.02 -15.08
N ALA A 61 -5.15 -0.52 -16.04
CA ALA A 61 -4.68 -0.19 -17.38
C ALA A 61 -3.70 0.98 -17.41
N ASP A 62 -3.82 1.93 -16.49
CA ASP A 62 -2.89 3.08 -16.39
C ASP A 62 -1.62 2.69 -15.64
N LEU A 63 -1.72 1.82 -14.63
CA LEU A 63 -0.56 1.30 -13.92
C LEU A 63 0.37 0.52 -14.86
N VAL A 64 -0.15 -0.36 -15.72
CA VAL A 64 0.71 -1.15 -16.64
C VAL A 64 1.37 -0.32 -17.74
N LYS A 65 0.92 0.93 -17.96
CA LYS A 65 1.58 1.88 -18.88
C LYS A 65 2.71 2.65 -18.20
N SER A 66 2.83 2.53 -16.88
CA SER A 66 3.85 3.24 -16.10
C SER A 66 5.23 2.66 -16.37
N ARG A 67 6.25 3.52 -16.39
CA ARG A 67 7.63 3.12 -16.69
C ARG A 67 8.10 2.06 -15.71
N ASN A 68 8.70 0.97 -16.23
CA ASN A 68 9.20 -0.15 -15.45
C ASN A 68 8.13 -0.95 -14.66
N PHE A 69 6.84 -0.70 -14.89
CA PHE A 69 5.73 -1.37 -14.23
C PHE A 69 4.91 -2.18 -15.23
N GLY A 70 5.06 -3.51 -15.22
CA GLY A 70 4.31 -4.42 -16.10
C GLY A 70 3.28 -5.28 -15.35
N GLU A 71 2.65 -6.21 -16.05
CA GLU A 71 1.62 -7.12 -15.51
C GLU A 71 2.09 -7.90 -14.26
N LYS A 72 3.35 -8.34 -14.23
CA LYS A 72 3.92 -9.00 -13.05
C LYS A 72 3.94 -8.07 -11.83
N GLY A 73 4.24 -6.80 -12.03
CA GLY A 73 4.18 -5.78 -10.98
C GLY A 73 2.75 -5.56 -10.49
N LEU A 74 1.79 -5.54 -11.42
CA LEU A 74 0.36 -5.43 -11.11
C LEU A 74 -0.14 -6.59 -10.26
N ILE A 75 0.22 -7.84 -10.61
CA ILE A 75 -0.16 -9.03 -9.85
C ILE A 75 0.35 -8.96 -8.40
N VAL A 76 1.62 -8.59 -8.22
CA VAL A 76 2.20 -8.44 -6.88
C VAL A 76 1.51 -7.31 -6.12
N LEU A 77 1.29 -6.17 -6.75
CA LEU A 77 0.57 -5.04 -6.13
C LEU A 77 -0.82 -5.49 -5.65
N PHE A 78 -1.55 -6.28 -6.43
CA PHE A 78 -2.85 -6.82 -6.04
C PHE A 78 -2.76 -7.73 -4.82
N ILE A 79 -1.71 -8.57 -4.74
CA ILE A 79 -1.48 -9.40 -3.55
C ILE A 79 -1.25 -8.51 -2.32
N LEU A 80 -0.43 -7.46 -2.44
CA LEU A 80 -0.13 -6.56 -1.32
C LEU A 80 -1.38 -5.78 -0.86
N LEU A 81 -2.14 -5.19 -1.79
CA LEU A 81 -3.38 -4.45 -1.51
C LEU A 81 -4.46 -5.36 -0.90
N LYS A 82 -4.62 -6.58 -1.44
CA LYS A 82 -5.54 -7.57 -0.87
C LYS A 82 -5.12 -7.96 0.55
N THR A 83 -3.84 -8.15 0.78
CA THR A 83 -3.32 -8.58 2.09
C THR A 83 -3.54 -7.51 3.14
N ILE A 84 -3.23 -6.23 2.86
CA ILE A 84 -3.47 -5.15 3.84
C ILE A 84 -4.97 -4.88 4.05
N SER A 85 -5.81 -5.14 3.04
CA SER A 85 -7.27 -5.07 3.17
C SER A 85 -7.82 -6.18 4.08
N GLN A 86 -7.25 -7.38 4.02
CA GLN A 86 -7.68 -8.54 4.82
C GLN A 86 -7.03 -8.60 6.21
N LYS A 87 -5.86 -8.00 6.37
CA LYS A 87 -5.05 -8.02 7.59
C LYS A 87 -4.58 -6.62 7.97
N PRO A 88 -5.51 -5.70 8.30
CA PRO A 88 -5.15 -4.32 8.64
C PRO A 88 -4.26 -4.24 9.89
N GLU A 89 -4.30 -5.22 10.79
CA GLU A 89 -3.46 -5.35 11.99
C GLU A 89 -1.97 -5.44 11.69
N LEU A 90 -1.58 -5.72 10.44
CA LEU A 90 -0.18 -5.65 10.01
C LEU A 90 0.43 -4.27 10.28
N VAL A 91 -0.36 -3.19 10.34
CA VAL A 91 0.09 -1.85 10.72
C VAL A 91 0.77 -1.78 12.09
N LEU A 92 0.58 -2.77 12.95
CA LEU A 92 1.25 -2.88 14.24
C LEU A 92 2.71 -3.36 14.11
N LYS A 93 3.06 -4.06 13.03
CA LYS A 93 4.37 -4.69 12.81
C LYS A 93 5.40 -3.76 12.19
N THR A 94 5.42 -2.49 12.59
CA THR A 94 6.28 -1.47 11.96
C THR A 94 7.77 -1.69 12.23
N GLU A 95 8.12 -2.54 13.20
CA GLU A 95 9.50 -2.94 13.51
C GLU A 95 10.21 -3.60 12.33
N ILE A 96 9.48 -4.20 11.40
CA ILE A 96 10.05 -4.81 10.20
C ILE A 96 10.37 -3.78 9.10
N LEU A 97 9.93 -2.53 9.28
CA LEU A 97 10.20 -1.44 8.35
C LEU A 97 11.53 -0.78 8.72
N GLU A 98 12.31 -0.46 7.70
CA GLU A 98 13.57 0.26 7.87
C GLU A 98 13.31 1.77 8.01
N GLN A 99 14.28 2.50 8.56
CA GLN A 99 14.25 3.96 8.52
C GLN A 99 14.55 4.47 7.10
N PRO A 100 13.95 5.60 6.66
CA PRO A 100 13.05 6.49 7.42
C PRO A 100 11.57 6.07 7.41
N LEU A 101 11.20 5.03 6.66
CA LEU A 101 9.80 4.62 6.46
C LEU A 101 9.10 4.30 7.79
N ARG A 102 9.76 3.57 8.69
CA ARG A 102 9.21 3.27 10.02
C ARG A 102 8.83 4.54 10.77
N GLY A 103 9.71 5.55 10.81
CA GLY A 103 9.43 6.82 11.46
C GLY A 103 8.25 7.58 10.86
N GLN A 104 8.08 7.52 9.54
CA GLN A 104 6.93 8.13 8.86
C GLN A 104 5.61 7.43 9.23
N VAL A 105 5.60 6.09 9.18
CA VAL A 105 4.42 5.29 9.53
C VAL A 105 4.02 5.49 10.99
N GLU A 106 4.98 5.51 11.91
CA GLU A 106 4.71 5.77 13.34
C GLU A 106 4.14 7.19 13.59
N ARG A 107 4.56 8.18 12.82
CA ARG A 107 3.97 9.53 12.88
C ARG A 107 2.53 9.53 12.36
N LEU A 108 2.26 8.86 11.24
CA LEU A 108 0.91 8.73 10.68
C LEU A 108 -0.04 8.06 11.67
N LYS A 109 0.35 6.94 12.29
CA LYS A 109 -0.45 6.24 13.31
C LYS A 109 -0.89 7.14 14.47
N ARG A 110 -0.09 8.14 14.81
CA ARG A 110 -0.36 9.09 15.91
C ARG A 110 -1.24 10.27 15.51
N MET A 111 -1.48 10.48 14.22
CA MET A 111 -2.39 11.55 13.77
C MET A 111 -3.81 11.26 14.26
N PRO A 112 -4.55 12.23 14.82
CA PRO A 112 -5.87 11.98 15.41
C PRO A 112 -6.85 11.25 14.48
N LEU A 113 -6.90 11.65 13.21
CA LEU A 113 -7.76 11.01 12.21
C LEU A 113 -7.39 9.54 11.97
N VAL A 114 -6.11 9.26 11.74
CA VAL A 114 -5.61 7.90 11.49
C VAL A 114 -5.80 7.04 12.73
N LYS A 115 -5.51 7.59 13.92
CA LYS A 115 -5.68 6.90 15.18
C LYS A 115 -7.12 6.47 15.42
N ASN A 116 -8.07 7.38 15.24
CA ASN A 116 -9.48 7.07 15.40
C ASN A 116 -9.94 6.00 14.40
N GLN A 117 -9.51 6.08 13.14
CA GLN A 117 -9.84 5.08 12.13
C GLN A 117 -9.20 3.71 12.41
N LEU A 118 -8.01 3.66 13.01
CA LEU A 118 -7.40 2.40 13.47
C LEU A 118 -8.21 1.78 14.61
N ILE A 119 -8.66 2.59 15.57
CA ILE A 119 -9.52 2.13 16.67
C ILE A 119 -10.88 1.62 16.14
N GLU A 120 -11.48 2.31 15.17
CA GLU A 120 -12.71 1.86 14.49
C GLU A 120 -12.55 0.51 13.79
N LEU A 121 -11.32 0.17 13.37
CA LEU A 121 -10.97 -1.14 12.81
C LEU A 121 -10.61 -2.18 13.87
N GLY A 122 -10.71 -1.85 15.16
CA GLY A 122 -10.33 -2.74 16.28
C GLY A 122 -8.81 -2.84 16.50
N ILE A 123 -8.03 -1.86 16.01
CA ILE A 123 -6.58 -1.82 16.12
C ILE A 123 -6.18 -0.80 17.19
N GLU A 124 -5.71 -1.30 18.32
CA GLU A 124 -5.19 -0.48 19.41
C GLU A 124 -3.69 -0.18 19.20
N ILE A 125 -3.32 1.10 19.31
CA ILE A 125 -1.99 1.66 19.02
C ILE A 125 -1.47 2.56 20.14
#